data_AF-A0A812SK53-F1
#
_entry.id   AF-A0A812SK53-F1
#
_cell.length_a   1.000
_cell.length_b   1.000
_cell.length_c   1.000
_cell.angle_alpha   90.00
_cell.angle_beta   90.00
_cell.angle_gamma   90.00
#
_symmetry.space_group_name_H-M   'P 1'
#
loop_
_entity.id
_entity.type
_entity.pdbx_description
1 polymer ?
#
loop_
_entity_poly.entity_id
_entity_poly.type
_entity_poly.pdbx_seq_one_letter_code
_entity_poly.pdbx_strand_id
1 'polypeptide(L)'
;MAAGGAVATPRRFALSTLLKGLRGSSSRTVWAMIAGALIAMILRYLQDLYRKFHRQEAESLWRRHVDLSVVQAVLLTTEHLKSLGRVEKRTLFVKPITEVFKNEFVLANVLSTAEKVVEKNEPFLVTQMSQEDKWHVLTTCTNHLSSCFAPYHVFFNEARRVESYYQSAWYVFTLTCAQTEASGRWFITPLKPVGKDDVGMLRIRIVMMNEQELREIASGAIEPPSFGFFNGRHESRWKTCQRFAELFERQLTKVSGQSDVGDAEWGPNLCGRLSQSHKKKAGSNPLLMAMGDTAAQQNPAEENCILRIHVPFPAGRSAMEKTDSQRRLEECVSKDVVLFE
;
A
#
# COMPACT_ATOMS: atom_id res chain seq x y z
N MET A 1 8.81 -0.98 48.70
CA MET A 1 7.51 -0.38 49.07
C MET A 1 6.50 -0.88 48.03
N ALA A 2 5.84 -2.01 48.27
CA ALA A 2 4.70 -2.24 49.15
C ALA A 2 3.37 -2.09 48.39
N ALA A 3 2.80 -3.22 47.98
CA ALA A 3 1.40 -3.62 48.25
C ALA A 3 1.06 -4.88 47.43
N GLY A 4 1.37 -6.06 48.00
CA GLY A 4 0.84 -7.33 47.53
C GLY A 4 -0.59 -7.51 48.05
N GLY A 5 -1.57 -7.38 47.15
CA GLY A 5 -2.98 -7.66 47.43
C GLY A 5 -3.29 -9.14 47.16
N ALA A 6 -3.44 -9.93 48.23
CA ALA A 6 -3.92 -11.30 48.14
C ALA A 6 -5.43 -11.29 47.81
N VAL A 7 -5.79 -11.73 46.60
CA VAL A 7 -7.18 -11.96 46.20
C VAL A 7 -7.64 -13.29 46.79
N ALA A 8 -8.46 -13.22 47.84
CA ALA A 8 -9.11 -14.38 48.43
C ALA A 8 -10.06 -15.03 47.42
N THR A 9 -9.82 -16.31 47.10
CA THR A 9 -10.69 -17.13 46.25
C THR A 9 -11.91 -17.64 47.04
N PRO A 10 -13.16 -17.28 46.69
CA PRO A 10 -14.35 -17.90 47.25
C PRO A 10 -14.87 -18.94 46.26
N ARG A 11 -14.38 -20.18 46.32
CA ARG A 11 -14.88 -21.26 45.43
C ARG A 11 -15.21 -22.60 46.07
N ARG A 12 -15.08 -22.78 47.39
CA ARG A 12 -15.35 -24.09 48.03
C ARG A 12 -16.65 -24.20 48.83
N PHE A 13 -17.40 -23.13 49.05
CA PHE A 13 -18.61 -23.18 49.90
C PHE A 13 -19.96 -23.32 49.19
N ALA A 14 -20.01 -23.25 47.85
CA ALA A 14 -21.30 -23.33 47.13
C ALA A 14 -21.75 -24.77 46.78
N LEU A 15 -20.84 -25.75 46.79
CA LEU A 15 -21.16 -27.12 46.37
C LEU A 15 -21.82 -27.97 47.48
N SER A 16 -21.50 -27.71 48.76
CA SER A 16 -22.02 -28.52 49.87
C SER A 16 -23.47 -28.19 50.23
N THR A 17 -23.92 -26.94 50.01
CA THR A 17 -25.30 -26.51 50.25
C THR A 17 -26.25 -27.03 49.18
N LEU A 18 -25.78 -27.17 47.93
CA LEU A 18 -26.55 -27.72 46.81
C LEU A 18 -26.85 -29.23 47.01
N LEU A 19 -25.94 -29.96 47.65
CA LEU A 19 -26.10 -31.41 47.88
C LEU A 19 -27.08 -31.76 49.02
N LYS A 20 -27.33 -30.85 49.97
CA LYS A 20 -28.26 -31.13 51.09
C LYS A 20 -29.74 -30.97 50.72
N GLY A 21 -30.07 -30.17 49.70
CA GLY A 21 -31.45 -30.02 49.20
C GLY A 21 -31.97 -31.21 48.37
N LEU A 22 -31.10 -32.14 47.98
CA LEU A 22 -31.44 -33.26 47.09
C LEU A 22 -31.96 -34.50 47.82
N ARG A 23 -31.92 -34.54 49.16
CA ARG A 23 -32.31 -35.73 49.96
C ARG A 23 -33.81 -35.98 50.10
N GLY A 24 -34.67 -35.05 49.67
CA GLY A 24 -36.13 -35.19 49.68
C GLY A 24 -36.79 -35.02 48.31
N SER A 25 -36.00 -34.88 47.25
CA SER A 25 -36.51 -34.64 45.90
C SER A 25 -36.94 -35.95 45.26
N SER A 26 -38.18 -36.03 44.78
CA SER A 26 -38.67 -37.23 44.07
C SER A 26 -37.75 -37.52 42.87
N SER A 27 -37.45 -38.80 42.60
CA SER A 27 -36.59 -39.24 41.49
C SER A 27 -36.86 -38.49 40.16
N ARG A 28 -38.14 -38.15 39.90
CA ARG A 28 -38.58 -37.38 38.74
C ARG A 28 -37.95 -35.98 38.62
N THR A 29 -37.76 -35.27 39.73
CA THR A 29 -37.16 -33.93 39.74
C THR A 29 -35.67 -33.94 39.37
N VAL A 30 -34.93 -34.97 39.82
CA VAL A 30 -33.51 -35.15 39.49
C VAL A 30 -33.34 -35.43 38.00
N TRP A 31 -34.16 -36.34 37.45
CA TRP A 31 -34.16 -36.62 36.01
C TRP A 31 -34.54 -35.39 35.18
N ALA A 32 -35.50 -34.57 35.63
CA ALA A 32 -35.87 -33.33 34.96
C ALA A 32 -34.72 -32.31 34.94
N MET A 33 -33.96 -32.17 36.03
CA MET A 33 -32.79 -31.29 36.07
C MET A 33 -31.66 -31.74 35.14
N ILE A 34 -31.38 -33.05 35.09
CA ILE A 34 -30.37 -33.61 34.18
C ILE A 34 -30.80 -33.40 32.72
N ALA A 35 -32.06 -33.69 32.39
CA ALA A 35 -32.61 -33.47 31.06
C ALA A 35 -32.54 -31.98 30.67
N GLY A 36 -32.91 -31.07 31.58
CA GLY A 36 -32.81 -29.62 31.36
C GLY A 36 -31.38 -29.14 31.12
N ALA A 37 -30.41 -29.65 31.89
CA ALA A 37 -28.99 -29.31 31.71
C ALA A 37 -28.44 -29.83 30.36
N LEU A 38 -28.80 -31.05 29.96
CA LEU A 38 -28.43 -31.61 28.65
C LEU A 38 -29.02 -30.79 27.50
N ILE A 39 -30.31 -30.45 27.57
CA ILE A 39 -30.97 -29.59 26.57
C ILE A 39 -30.27 -28.24 26.49
N ALA A 40 -29.95 -27.60 27.63
CA ALA A 40 -29.26 -26.32 27.64
C ALA A 40 -27.84 -26.40 27.04
N MET A 41 -27.10 -27.49 27.28
CA MET A 41 -25.79 -27.71 26.64
C MET A 41 -25.92 -27.91 25.13
N ILE A 42 -26.91 -28.69 24.68
CA ILE A 42 -27.19 -28.90 23.25
C ILE A 42 -27.55 -27.57 22.57
N LEU A 43 -28.43 -26.77 23.18
CA LEU A 43 -28.83 -25.47 22.63
C LEU A 43 -27.64 -24.49 22.54
N ARG A 44 -26.76 -24.44 23.55
CA ARG A 44 -25.53 -23.63 23.50
C ARG A 44 -24.58 -24.10 22.41
N TYR A 45 -24.39 -25.42 22.29
CA TYR A 45 -23.56 -26.00 21.25
C TYR A 45 -24.09 -25.70 19.84
N LEU A 46 -25.41 -25.85 19.62
CA LEU A 46 -26.07 -25.49 18.37
C LEU A 46 -25.96 -23.98 18.08
N GLN A 47 -26.11 -23.12 19.10
CA GLN A 47 -25.93 -21.68 18.95
C GLN A 47 -24.49 -21.33 18.56
N ASP A 48 -23.50 -21.97 19.15
CA ASP A 48 -22.09 -21.76 18.82
C ASP A 48 -21.74 -22.30 17.43
N LEU A 49 -22.30 -23.44 17.02
CA LEU A 49 -22.18 -23.95 15.65
C LEU A 49 -22.83 -23.00 14.65
N TYR A 50 -24.04 -22.52 14.92
CA TYR A 50 -24.74 -21.56 14.07
C TYR A 50 -23.95 -20.25 13.94
N ARG A 51 -23.39 -19.74 15.04
CA ARG A 51 -22.49 -18.57 15.01
C ARG A 51 -21.22 -18.83 14.21
N LYS A 52 -20.60 -20.01 14.36
CA LYS A 52 -19.42 -20.38 13.57
C LYS A 52 -19.75 -20.45 12.08
N PHE A 53 -20.87 -21.06 11.73
CA PHE A 53 -21.33 -21.17 10.35
C PHE A 53 -21.59 -19.78 9.74
N HIS A 54 -22.37 -18.93 10.41
CA HIS A 54 -22.60 -17.57 9.92
C HIS A 54 -21.35 -16.71 9.85
N ARG A 55 -20.38 -16.90 10.76
CA ARG A 55 -19.07 -16.24 10.65
C ARG A 55 -18.31 -16.70 9.42
N GLN A 56 -18.26 -18.00 9.16
CA GLN A 56 -17.60 -18.55 7.96
C GLN A 56 -18.27 -18.08 6.67
N GLU A 57 -19.60 -18.02 6.64
CA GLU A 57 -20.35 -17.52 5.48
C GLU A 57 -20.10 -16.02 5.28
N ALA A 58 -20.18 -15.21 6.35
CA ALA A 58 -19.88 -13.78 6.29
C ALA A 58 -18.42 -13.51 5.87
N GLU A 59 -17.47 -14.31 6.36
CA GLU A 59 -16.06 -14.24 5.95
C GLU A 59 -15.87 -14.64 4.48
N SER A 60 -16.58 -15.67 4.00
CA SER A 60 -16.54 -16.08 2.59
C SER A 60 -17.11 -15.00 1.68
N LEU A 61 -18.27 -14.43 2.05
CA LEU A 61 -18.87 -13.29 1.34
C LEU A 61 -17.95 -12.08 1.36
N TRP A 62 -17.30 -11.79 2.49
CA TRP A 62 -16.34 -10.70 2.62
C TRP A 62 -15.11 -10.90 1.74
N ARG A 63 -14.55 -12.12 1.69
CA ARG A 63 -13.42 -12.47 0.83
C ARG A 63 -13.74 -12.31 -0.65
N ARG A 64 -15.00 -12.63 -1.02
CA ARG A 64 -15.53 -12.46 -2.38
C ARG A 64 -16.00 -11.03 -2.66
N HIS A 65 -16.00 -10.13 -1.68
CA HIS A 65 -16.47 -8.78 -1.88
C HIS A 65 -15.44 -7.98 -2.70
N VAL A 66 -15.77 -7.81 -3.97
CA VAL A 66 -15.03 -7.01 -4.94
C VAL A 66 -15.61 -5.60 -4.91
N ASP A 67 -14.91 -4.68 -4.23
CA ASP A 67 -15.31 -3.28 -4.17
C ASP A 67 -14.48 -2.46 -5.16
N LEU A 68 -14.95 -2.44 -6.41
CA LEU A 68 -14.42 -1.59 -7.48
C LEU A 68 -15.16 -0.26 -7.58
N SER A 69 -16.08 0.03 -6.64
CA SER A 69 -16.89 1.26 -6.67
C SER A 69 -16.09 2.50 -6.26
N VAL A 70 -14.91 2.30 -5.65
CA VAL A 70 -14.08 3.35 -5.06
C VAL A 70 -12.63 3.22 -5.53
N VAL A 71 -12.00 4.36 -5.81
CA VAL A 71 -10.57 4.49 -6.06
C VAL A 71 -9.90 5.11 -4.84
N GLN A 72 -8.81 4.49 -4.40
CA GLN A 72 -8.00 5.00 -3.28
C GLN A 72 -6.63 5.47 -3.80
N ALA A 73 -6.28 6.74 -3.61
CA ALA A 73 -4.91 7.20 -3.83
C ALA A 73 -4.06 7.02 -2.57
N VAL A 74 -2.87 6.46 -2.74
CA VAL A 74 -1.98 6.08 -1.64
C VAL A 74 -0.55 6.47 -1.95
N LEU A 75 0.15 6.98 -0.95
CA LEU A 75 1.60 7.17 -0.98
C LEU A 75 2.24 6.02 -0.19
N LEU A 76 3.16 5.30 -0.83
CA LEU A 76 3.99 4.28 -0.17
C LEU A 76 5.38 4.86 0.11
N THR A 77 5.94 4.56 1.28
CA THR A 77 7.31 4.95 1.65
C THR A 77 8.05 3.80 2.35
N THR A 78 9.37 3.78 2.20
CA THR A 78 10.27 2.73 2.76
C THR A 78 10.97 3.19 4.04
N GLU A 79 10.56 4.32 4.61
CA GLU A 79 11.17 4.98 5.77
C GLU A 79 11.45 4.02 6.95
N HIS A 80 10.50 3.14 7.26
CA HIS A 80 10.59 2.19 8.38
C HIS A 80 10.88 0.76 7.95
N LEU A 81 11.33 0.55 6.71
CA LEU A 81 11.55 -0.79 6.16
C LEU A 81 12.73 -1.47 6.85
N LYS A 82 13.89 -0.80 6.95
CA LYS A 82 15.10 -1.37 7.53
C LYS A 82 14.99 -1.56 9.05
N SER A 83 14.27 -0.70 9.76
CA SER A 83 14.18 -0.72 11.22
C SER A 83 13.05 -1.62 11.74
N LEU A 84 11.88 -1.60 11.08
CA LEU A 84 10.67 -2.28 11.56
C LEU A 84 10.14 -3.33 10.59
N GLY A 85 10.72 -3.48 9.40
CA GLY A 85 10.16 -4.33 8.35
C GLY A 85 8.82 -3.80 7.83
N ARG A 86 8.63 -2.47 7.88
CA ARG A 86 7.37 -1.79 7.53
C ARG A 86 7.50 -0.94 6.28
N VAL A 87 6.68 -1.24 5.28
CA VAL A 87 6.33 -0.28 4.21
C VAL A 87 5.15 0.56 4.67
N GLU A 88 5.37 1.85 4.85
CA GLU A 88 4.34 2.79 5.27
C GLU A 88 3.38 3.09 4.12
N LYS A 89 2.11 3.29 4.47
CA LYS A 89 1.05 3.60 3.52
C LYS A 89 0.24 4.77 4.06
N ARG A 90 0.28 5.90 3.36
CA ARG A 90 -0.53 7.08 3.64
C ARG A 90 -1.63 7.19 2.59
N THR A 91 -2.88 7.43 3.02
CA THR A 91 -3.99 7.62 2.07
C THR A 91 -4.05 9.09 1.71
N LEU A 92 -4.03 9.40 0.42
CA LEU A 92 -4.16 10.77 -0.07
C LEU A 92 -5.64 11.17 -0.20
N PHE A 93 -6.43 10.31 -0.85
CA PHE A 93 -7.87 10.45 -0.94
C PHE A 93 -8.56 9.11 -1.22
N VAL A 94 -9.87 9.08 -0.99
CA VAL A 94 -10.77 7.98 -1.33
C VAL A 94 -11.99 8.59 -2.02
N LYS A 95 -12.25 8.20 -3.27
CA LYS A 95 -13.35 8.78 -4.07
C LYS A 95 -14.12 7.71 -4.84
N PRO A 96 -15.43 7.90 -5.09
CA PRO A 96 -16.18 7.04 -6.01
C PRO A 96 -15.48 6.97 -7.37
N ILE A 97 -15.40 5.78 -7.96
CA ILE A 97 -14.72 5.58 -9.24
C ILE A 97 -15.34 6.41 -10.37
N THR A 98 -16.65 6.64 -10.30
CA THR A 98 -17.41 7.48 -11.23
C THR A 98 -17.08 8.97 -11.11
N GLU A 99 -16.61 9.43 -9.95
CA GLU A 99 -16.11 10.79 -9.77
C GLU A 99 -14.70 10.94 -10.34
N VAL A 100 -13.88 9.89 -10.20
CA VAL A 100 -12.50 9.88 -10.71
C VAL A 100 -12.50 9.80 -12.24
N PHE A 101 -13.21 8.82 -12.81
CA PHE A 101 -13.31 8.58 -14.24
C PHE A 101 -14.71 8.93 -14.75
N LYS A 102 -14.94 10.21 -15.05
CA LYS A 102 -16.24 10.71 -15.55
C LYS A 102 -16.60 10.21 -16.95
N ASN A 103 -15.60 9.87 -17.76
CA ASN A 103 -15.82 9.31 -19.08
C ASN A 103 -16.19 7.83 -18.96
N GLU A 104 -17.40 7.47 -19.39
CA GLU A 104 -17.94 6.11 -19.27
C GLU A 104 -17.10 5.05 -20.00
N PHE A 105 -16.50 5.40 -21.15
CA PHE A 105 -15.63 4.50 -21.90
C PHE A 105 -14.36 4.19 -21.11
N VAL A 106 -13.71 5.22 -20.57
CA VAL A 106 -12.50 5.05 -19.73
C VAL A 106 -12.83 4.26 -18.47
N LEU A 107 -13.95 4.57 -17.81
CA LEU A 107 -14.42 3.84 -16.64
C LEU A 107 -14.66 2.36 -16.94
N ALA A 108 -15.42 2.05 -17.99
CA ALA A 108 -15.70 0.67 -18.40
C ALA A 108 -14.41 -0.10 -18.70
N ASN A 109 -13.44 0.56 -19.33
CA ASN A 109 -12.14 -0.05 -19.61
C ASN A 109 -11.31 -0.31 -18.34
N VAL A 110 -11.30 0.64 -17.38
CA VAL A 110 -10.64 0.45 -16.08
C VAL A 110 -11.25 -0.74 -15.34
N LEU A 111 -12.58 -0.86 -15.31
CA LEU A 111 -13.28 -1.96 -14.64
C LEU A 111 -13.01 -3.31 -15.33
N SER A 112 -13.14 -3.38 -16.66
CA SER A 112 -12.84 -4.60 -17.42
C SER A 112 -11.38 -5.03 -17.26
N THR A 113 -10.45 -4.08 -17.21
CA THR A 113 -9.03 -4.36 -16.98
C THR A 113 -8.79 -4.84 -15.55
N ALA A 114 -9.53 -4.33 -14.56
CA ALA A 114 -9.44 -4.77 -13.18
C ALA A 114 -9.85 -6.22 -12.99
N GLU A 115 -10.88 -6.68 -13.69
CA GLU A 115 -11.27 -8.08 -13.71
C GLU A 115 -10.15 -8.96 -14.30
N LYS A 116 -9.59 -8.57 -15.46
CA LYS A 116 -8.50 -9.31 -16.12
C LYS A 116 -7.23 -9.39 -15.26
N VAL A 117 -6.88 -8.31 -14.56
CA VAL A 117 -5.73 -8.26 -13.67
C VAL A 117 -5.86 -9.24 -12.52
N VAL A 118 -7.06 -9.37 -11.96
CA VAL A 118 -7.35 -10.30 -10.87
C VAL A 118 -7.23 -11.74 -11.37
N GLU A 119 -7.76 -12.04 -12.56
CA GLU A 119 -7.64 -13.37 -13.20
C GLU A 119 -6.18 -13.75 -13.46
N LYS A 120 -5.35 -12.80 -13.89
CA LYS A 120 -3.92 -13.01 -14.20
C LYS A 120 -3.01 -12.92 -12.98
N ASN A 121 -3.53 -12.55 -11.81
CA ASN A 121 -2.75 -12.26 -10.62
C ASN A 121 -1.63 -11.23 -10.85
N GLU A 122 -1.89 -10.22 -11.69
CA GLU A 122 -0.94 -9.14 -12.01
C GLU A 122 -1.44 -7.80 -11.45
N PRO A 123 -0.87 -7.26 -10.36
CA PRO A 123 -1.52 -6.19 -9.61
C PRO A 123 -1.59 -4.83 -10.33
N PHE A 124 -0.86 -4.61 -11.43
CA PHE A 124 -0.81 -3.31 -12.12
C PHE A 124 -1.81 -3.28 -13.28
N LEU A 125 -2.80 -2.39 -13.21
CA LEU A 125 -3.86 -2.29 -14.21
C LEU A 125 -3.32 -1.86 -15.57
N VAL A 126 -2.42 -0.88 -15.54
CA VAL A 126 -1.89 -0.24 -16.73
C VAL A 126 -1.10 -1.18 -17.64
N THR A 127 -0.55 -2.29 -17.13
CA THR A 127 0.19 -3.26 -17.96
C THR A 127 -0.71 -4.08 -18.86
N GLN A 128 -2.02 -4.06 -18.63
CA GLN A 128 -3.03 -4.78 -19.40
C GLN A 128 -3.86 -3.85 -20.31
N MET A 129 -3.52 -2.56 -20.36
CA MET A 129 -4.21 -1.54 -21.15
C MET A 129 -3.49 -1.24 -22.46
N SER A 130 -4.23 -0.74 -23.46
CA SER A 130 -3.62 -0.17 -24.67
C SER A 130 -2.87 1.13 -24.35
N GLN A 131 -1.93 1.56 -25.20
CA GLN A 131 -1.17 2.80 -24.98
C GLN A 131 -2.06 4.05 -24.90
N GLU A 132 -3.10 4.11 -25.73
CA GLU A 132 -4.07 5.21 -25.73
C GLU A 132 -4.87 5.25 -24.41
N ASP A 133 -5.35 4.09 -23.96
CA ASP A 133 -6.10 3.98 -22.71
C ASP A 133 -5.25 4.36 -21.49
N LYS A 134 -3.98 3.92 -21.44
CA LYS A 134 -3.04 4.28 -20.37
C LYS A 134 -2.91 5.80 -20.26
N TRP A 135 -2.76 6.47 -21.41
CA TRP A 135 -2.64 7.93 -21.44
C TRP A 135 -3.87 8.59 -20.82
N HIS A 136 -5.07 8.19 -21.22
CA HIS A 136 -6.32 8.75 -20.67
C HIS A 136 -6.50 8.46 -19.18
N VAL A 137 -6.21 7.24 -18.74
CA VAL A 137 -6.32 6.83 -17.33
C VAL A 137 -5.32 7.57 -16.47
N LEU A 138 -4.04 7.56 -16.83
CA LEU A 138 -2.97 8.18 -16.03
C LEU A 138 -3.08 9.71 -16.03
N THR A 139 -3.47 10.33 -17.15
CA THR A 139 -3.73 11.79 -17.20
C THR A 139 -4.91 12.16 -16.30
N THR A 140 -5.98 11.38 -16.30
CA THR A 140 -7.11 11.59 -15.39
C THR A 140 -6.67 11.49 -13.93
N CYS A 141 -5.88 10.46 -13.58
CA CYS A 141 -5.29 10.32 -12.24
C CYS A 141 -4.38 11.51 -11.88
N THR A 142 -3.60 12.03 -12.84
CA THR A 142 -2.73 13.19 -12.65
C THR A 142 -3.52 14.40 -12.17
N ASN A 143 -4.70 14.67 -12.77
CA ASN A 143 -5.52 15.82 -12.41
C ASN A 143 -6.01 15.73 -10.96
N HIS A 144 -6.45 14.54 -10.52
CA HIS A 144 -6.88 14.33 -9.13
C HIS A 144 -5.70 14.42 -8.16
N LEU A 145 -4.57 13.79 -8.45
CA LEU A 145 -3.38 13.88 -7.60
C LEU A 145 -2.86 15.32 -7.51
N SER A 146 -2.80 16.04 -8.63
CA SER A 146 -2.34 17.43 -8.67
C SER A 146 -3.20 18.35 -7.81
N SER A 147 -4.51 18.09 -7.73
CA SER A 147 -5.40 18.86 -6.85
C SER A 147 -5.03 18.72 -5.36
N CYS A 148 -4.51 17.57 -4.93
CA CYS A 148 -4.03 17.36 -3.56
C CYS A 148 -2.76 18.15 -3.24
N PHE A 149 -1.95 18.45 -4.26
CA PHE A 149 -0.67 19.15 -4.09
C PHE A 149 -0.69 20.61 -4.56
N ALA A 150 -1.80 21.08 -5.12
CA ALA A 150 -1.95 22.46 -5.59
C ALA A 150 -1.67 23.50 -4.49
N PRO A 151 -2.12 23.32 -3.23
CA PRO A 151 -1.80 24.28 -2.16
C PRO A 151 -0.29 24.46 -1.95
N TYR A 152 0.51 23.39 -2.01
CA TYR A 152 1.96 23.50 -1.83
C TYR A 152 2.63 24.29 -2.96
N HIS A 153 2.09 24.25 -4.18
CA HIS A 153 2.61 25.05 -5.29
C HIS A 153 2.33 26.54 -5.12
N VAL A 154 1.17 26.90 -4.54
CA VAL A 154 0.86 28.29 -4.21
C VAL A 154 1.86 28.81 -3.18
N PHE A 155 2.09 28.07 -2.10
CA PHE A 155 3.06 28.44 -1.09
C PHE A 155 4.49 28.47 -1.64
N PHE A 156 4.87 27.52 -2.50
CA PHE A 156 6.16 27.50 -3.16
C PHE A 156 6.41 28.75 -4.00
N ASN A 157 5.43 29.16 -4.80
CA ASN A 157 5.56 30.32 -5.68
C ASN A 157 5.64 31.63 -4.89
N GLU A 158 4.87 31.76 -3.80
CA GLU A 158 4.95 32.91 -2.91
C GLU A 158 6.26 32.93 -2.12
N ALA A 159 6.67 31.79 -1.58
CA ALA A 159 7.88 31.67 -0.79
C ALA A 159 9.15 31.90 -1.65
N ARG A 160 9.16 31.53 -2.94
CA ARG A 160 10.27 31.87 -3.84
C ARG A 160 10.57 33.38 -3.94
N ARG A 161 9.63 34.25 -3.56
CA ARG A 161 9.86 35.70 -3.46
C ARG A 161 10.70 36.09 -2.24
N VAL A 162 10.79 35.22 -1.23
CA VAL A 162 11.42 35.44 0.08
C VAL A 162 12.31 34.23 0.42
N GLU A 163 13.46 34.10 -0.26
CA GLU A 163 14.54 33.10 0.01
C GLU A 163 14.06 31.77 0.63
N SER A 164 13.10 31.11 -0.01
CA SER A 164 12.38 30.04 0.67
C SER A 164 13.11 28.71 0.69
N TYR A 165 12.98 28.02 1.82
CA TYR A 165 13.48 26.68 2.13
C TYR A 165 12.72 25.53 1.44
N TYR A 166 12.01 25.76 0.34
CA TYR A 166 11.28 24.67 -0.30
C TYR A 166 12.21 23.82 -1.16
N GLN A 167 12.06 22.51 -1.02
CA GLN A 167 12.71 21.52 -1.88
C GLN A 167 11.70 20.98 -2.90
N SER A 168 12.23 20.62 -4.07
CA SER A 168 11.45 19.96 -5.12
C SER A 168 11.58 18.46 -4.96
N ALA A 169 10.46 17.76 -4.78
CA ALA A 169 10.40 16.31 -4.87
C ALA A 169 9.69 15.88 -6.15
N TRP A 170 10.17 14.79 -6.73
CA TRP A 170 9.47 14.09 -7.80
C TRP A 170 8.86 12.82 -7.25
N TYR A 171 7.60 12.63 -7.59
CA TYR A 171 6.86 11.42 -7.30
C TYR A 171 6.41 10.78 -8.59
N VAL A 172 6.26 9.48 -8.50
CA VAL A 172 5.93 8.59 -9.59
C VAL A 172 4.68 7.86 -9.19
N PHE A 173 3.70 7.72 -10.08
CA PHE A 173 2.48 7.00 -9.75
C PHE A 173 1.99 6.12 -10.91
N THR A 174 1.19 5.13 -10.53
CA THR A 174 0.53 4.18 -11.42
C THR A 174 -0.76 3.66 -10.79
N LEU A 175 -1.50 2.80 -11.49
CA LEU A 175 -2.78 2.26 -11.05
C LEU A 175 -2.67 0.75 -10.81
N THR A 176 -3.11 0.30 -9.63
CA THR A 176 -3.10 -1.11 -9.22
C THR A 176 -4.50 -1.59 -8.86
N CYS A 177 -4.75 -2.90 -8.98
CA CYS A 177 -5.92 -3.57 -8.44
C CYS A 177 -5.46 -4.86 -7.77
N ALA A 178 -5.48 -4.88 -6.44
CA ALA A 178 -4.98 -6.01 -5.68
C ALA A 178 -5.73 -6.20 -4.36
N GLN A 179 -5.93 -7.46 -4.00
CA GLN A 179 -6.44 -7.88 -2.70
C GLN A 179 -5.24 -8.08 -1.75
N THR A 180 -5.32 -7.52 -0.54
CA THR A 180 -4.28 -7.76 0.47
C THR A 180 -4.73 -8.91 1.37
N GLU A 181 -4.20 -10.10 1.16
CA GLU A 181 -4.64 -11.31 1.89
C GLU A 181 -4.09 -11.43 3.31
N ALA A 182 -3.13 -10.59 3.68
CA ALA A 182 -2.45 -10.75 4.96
C ALA A 182 -3.24 -10.23 6.16
N SER A 183 -3.11 -10.93 7.28
CA SER A 183 -3.74 -10.63 8.55
C SER A 183 -3.28 -9.29 9.16
N GLY A 184 -4.10 -8.65 10.00
CA GLY A 184 -3.66 -7.50 10.83
C GLY A 184 -4.16 -6.12 10.42
N ARG A 185 -5.37 -5.98 9.89
CA ARG A 185 -6.01 -4.69 9.55
C ARG A 185 -6.23 -3.79 10.75
N TRP A 186 -6.59 -4.38 11.88
CA TRP A 186 -7.05 -3.66 13.06
C TRP A 186 -5.99 -3.54 14.16
N PHE A 187 -4.76 -3.97 13.86
CA PHE A 187 -3.72 -4.10 14.88
C PHE A 187 -2.73 -2.94 14.85
N ILE A 188 -2.98 -1.98 15.74
CA ILE A 188 -2.03 -0.93 16.12
C ILE A 188 -1.32 -1.30 17.45
N THR A 189 -1.84 -2.27 18.23
CA THR A 189 -1.32 -2.60 19.57
C THR A 189 -0.89 -4.06 19.73
N PRO A 190 0.32 -4.35 20.26
CA PRO A 190 0.92 -5.69 20.31
C PRO A 190 0.23 -6.72 21.24
N LEU A 191 -0.82 -6.35 21.98
CA LEU A 191 -1.35 -7.15 23.10
C LEU A 191 -2.53 -8.06 22.78
N LYS A 192 -3.06 -8.05 21.55
CA LYS A 192 -4.21 -8.88 21.18
C LYS A 192 -3.82 -9.75 19.96
N PRO A 193 -4.27 -11.01 19.86
CA PRO A 193 -3.92 -11.86 18.73
C PRO A 193 -4.64 -11.37 17.48
N VAL A 194 -3.88 -11.27 16.38
CA VAL A 194 -4.41 -10.97 15.05
C VAL A 194 -5.25 -12.15 14.57
N GLY A 195 -6.48 -11.90 14.12
CA GLY A 195 -7.28 -12.93 13.43
C GLY A 195 -6.55 -13.39 12.17
N LYS A 196 -6.31 -14.69 12.03
CA LYS A 196 -5.58 -15.28 10.88
C LYS A 196 -6.26 -15.01 9.53
N ASP A 197 -7.53 -14.61 9.55
CA ASP A 197 -8.43 -14.53 8.39
C ASP A 197 -8.79 -13.09 7.95
N ASP A 198 -8.03 -12.08 8.40
CA ASP A 198 -8.28 -10.67 8.09
C ASP A 198 -7.79 -10.28 6.68
N VAL A 199 -8.58 -10.68 5.68
CA VAL A 199 -8.36 -10.38 4.27
C VAL A 199 -8.87 -8.97 3.95
N GLY A 200 -8.00 -8.15 3.37
CA GLY A 200 -8.34 -6.85 2.81
C GLY A 200 -9.25 -6.99 1.59
N MET A 201 -10.06 -5.97 1.30
CA MET A 201 -10.87 -5.97 0.08
C MET A 201 -10.02 -5.72 -1.16
N LEU A 202 -10.39 -6.36 -2.27
CA LEU A 202 -9.91 -6.00 -3.60
C LEU A 202 -10.33 -4.57 -3.89
N ARG A 203 -9.37 -3.71 -4.27
CA ARG A 203 -9.61 -2.30 -4.56
C ARG A 203 -8.68 -1.79 -5.63
N ILE A 204 -9.17 -0.84 -6.42
CA ILE A 204 -8.38 -0.04 -7.35
C ILE A 204 -7.65 1.06 -6.57
N ARG A 205 -6.34 1.18 -6.77
CA ARG A 205 -5.50 2.15 -6.08
C ARG A 205 -4.60 2.91 -7.03
N ILE A 206 -4.56 4.22 -6.87
CA ILE A 206 -3.49 5.05 -7.43
C ILE A 206 -2.33 4.95 -6.45
N VAL A 207 -1.26 4.26 -6.83
CA VAL A 207 -0.08 4.04 -6.00
C VAL A 207 0.97 5.05 -6.40
N MET A 208 1.37 5.89 -5.46
CA MET A 208 2.38 6.93 -5.62
C MET A 208 3.59 6.59 -4.74
N MET A 209 4.79 6.84 -5.24
CA MET A 209 6.06 6.65 -4.55
C MET A 209 7.03 7.78 -4.90
N ASN A 210 7.96 8.07 -3.99
CA ASN A 210 9.01 9.03 -4.28
C ASN A 210 9.96 8.45 -5.35
N GLU A 211 10.34 9.25 -6.34
CA GLU A 211 11.19 8.78 -7.45
C GLU A 211 12.55 8.28 -6.95
N GLN A 212 13.15 8.96 -5.97
CA GLN A 212 14.44 8.58 -5.42
C GLN A 212 14.37 7.23 -4.70
N GLU A 213 13.28 6.96 -3.96
CA GLU A 213 13.08 5.64 -3.35
C GLU A 213 12.94 4.54 -4.41
N LEU A 214 12.22 4.79 -5.51
CA LEU A 214 12.10 3.81 -6.59
C LEU A 214 13.45 3.51 -7.26
N ARG A 215 14.30 4.54 -7.45
CA ARG A 215 15.66 4.37 -7.95
C ARG A 215 16.50 3.51 -7.01
N GLU A 216 16.44 3.80 -5.71
CA GLU A 216 17.17 3.05 -4.69
C GLU A 216 16.70 1.60 -4.56
N ILE A 217 15.41 1.32 -4.79
CA ILE A 217 14.89 -0.05 -4.87
C ILE A 217 15.41 -0.73 -6.15
N ALA A 218 15.32 -0.07 -7.31
CA ALA A 218 15.77 -0.62 -8.59
C ALA A 218 17.28 -0.92 -8.59
N SER A 219 18.08 -0.05 -7.97
CA SER A 219 19.54 -0.24 -7.85
C SER A 219 19.95 -1.22 -6.74
N GLY A 220 19.00 -1.77 -5.97
CA GLY A 220 19.28 -2.63 -4.82
C GLY A 220 19.87 -1.91 -3.60
N ALA A 221 19.86 -0.57 -3.55
CA ALA A 221 20.30 0.18 -2.35
C ALA A 221 19.31 0.04 -1.17
N ILE A 222 18.02 -0.11 -1.49
CA ILE A 222 16.98 -0.52 -0.55
C ILE A 222 16.61 -1.97 -0.84
N GLU A 223 16.97 -2.86 0.09
CA GLU A 223 16.66 -4.28 0.05
C GLU A 223 15.55 -4.63 1.06
N PRO A 224 14.86 -5.78 0.90
CA PRO A 224 13.97 -6.29 1.93
C PRO A 224 14.70 -6.50 3.27
N PRO A 225 14.00 -6.37 4.42
CA PRO A 225 14.59 -6.58 5.73
C PRO A 225 15.04 -8.05 5.90
N SER A 226 16.29 -8.25 6.34
CA SER A 226 16.87 -9.59 6.55
C SER A 226 16.19 -10.38 7.66
N PHE A 227 15.59 -9.71 8.64
CA PHE A 227 14.82 -10.32 9.73
C PHE A 227 13.35 -10.59 9.37
N GLY A 228 12.93 -10.28 8.14
CA GLY A 228 11.56 -10.44 7.66
C GLY A 228 10.68 -9.20 7.84
N PHE A 229 9.45 -9.27 7.31
CA PHE A 229 8.48 -8.17 7.36
C PHE A 229 7.68 -8.19 8.66
N PHE A 230 7.21 -7.00 9.08
CA PHE A 230 6.35 -6.86 10.26
C PHE A 230 5.10 -7.75 10.20
N ASN A 231 4.50 -7.86 9.01
CA ASN A 231 3.46 -8.82 8.68
C ASN A 231 3.35 -8.96 7.15
N GLY A 232 2.53 -9.91 6.69
CA GLY A 232 2.34 -10.14 5.26
C GLY A 232 1.77 -8.94 4.47
N ARG A 233 1.17 -7.93 5.13
CA ARG A 233 0.69 -6.71 4.44
C ARG A 233 1.86 -5.84 4.01
N HIS A 234 2.86 -5.70 4.87
CA HIS A 234 4.07 -4.96 4.52
C HIS A 234 4.89 -5.72 3.47
N GLU A 235 4.93 -7.06 3.53
CA GLU A 235 5.50 -7.87 2.46
C GLU A 235 4.76 -7.66 1.12
N SER A 236 3.43 -7.69 1.10
CA SER A 236 2.62 -7.44 -0.10
C SER A 236 2.84 -6.04 -0.67
N ARG A 237 2.92 -5.01 0.19
CA ARG A 237 3.28 -3.65 -0.22
C ARG A 237 4.69 -3.58 -0.78
N TRP A 238 5.64 -4.27 -0.17
CA TRP A 238 7.01 -4.34 -0.67
C TRP A 238 7.07 -4.98 -2.05
N LYS A 239 6.38 -6.10 -2.28
CA LYS A 239 6.25 -6.71 -3.62
C LYS A 239 5.66 -5.73 -4.63
N THR A 240 4.70 -4.90 -4.21
CA THR A 240 4.17 -3.81 -5.05
C THR A 240 5.25 -2.77 -5.34
N CYS A 241 6.05 -2.36 -4.36
CA CYS A 241 7.16 -1.40 -4.54
C CYS A 241 8.24 -1.95 -5.48
N GLN A 242 8.62 -3.23 -5.33
CA GLN A 242 9.60 -3.89 -6.21
C GLN A 242 9.10 -3.93 -7.64
N ARG A 243 7.87 -4.41 -7.87
CA ARG A 243 7.30 -4.45 -9.22
C ARG A 243 7.13 -3.04 -9.82
N PHE A 244 6.85 -2.04 -8.99
CA PHE A 244 6.80 -0.64 -9.42
C PHE A 244 8.19 -0.14 -9.83
N ALA A 245 9.23 -0.47 -9.06
CA ALA A 245 10.62 -0.15 -9.38
C ALA A 245 11.07 -0.81 -10.68
N GLU A 246 10.70 -2.07 -10.94
CA GLU A 246 10.98 -2.75 -12.22
C GLU A 246 10.32 -2.05 -13.41
N LEU A 247 9.03 -1.67 -13.29
CA LEU A 247 8.32 -0.95 -14.35
C LEU A 247 8.95 0.43 -14.60
N PHE A 248 9.37 1.10 -13.52
CA PHE A 248 10.05 2.39 -13.59
C PHE A 248 11.41 2.26 -14.27
N GLU A 249 12.22 1.27 -13.86
CA GLU A 249 13.51 0.95 -14.45
C GLU A 249 13.40 0.70 -15.95
N ARG A 250 12.48 -0.18 -16.38
CA ARG A 250 12.23 -0.47 -17.80
C ARG A 250 11.90 0.79 -18.59
N GLN A 251 11.05 1.66 -18.04
CA GLN A 251 10.71 2.93 -18.68
C GLN A 251 11.93 3.85 -18.79
N LEU A 252 12.80 3.89 -17.78
CA LEU A 252 14.04 4.65 -17.82
C LEU A 252 15.03 4.11 -18.86
N THR A 253 15.37 2.82 -18.80
CA THR A 253 16.29 2.15 -19.73
C THR A 253 15.93 2.45 -21.19
N LYS A 254 14.63 2.40 -21.52
CA LYS A 254 14.13 2.73 -22.86
C LYS A 254 14.36 4.20 -23.24
N VAL A 255 14.16 5.14 -22.31
CA VAL A 255 14.32 6.58 -22.57
C VAL A 255 15.79 6.98 -22.71
N SER A 256 16.71 6.35 -21.97
CA SER A 256 18.15 6.67 -22.06
C SER A 256 18.89 5.93 -23.17
N GLY A 257 18.44 4.73 -23.54
CA GLY A 257 19.22 3.80 -24.34
C GLY A 257 20.44 3.22 -23.61
N GLN A 258 20.60 3.45 -22.29
CA GLN A 258 21.62 2.84 -21.45
C GLN A 258 21.05 1.60 -20.77
N SER A 259 21.76 0.47 -20.87
CA SER A 259 21.35 -0.82 -20.30
C SER A 259 21.59 -0.93 -18.80
N ASP A 260 22.50 -0.12 -18.25
CA ASP A 260 22.89 -0.20 -16.83
C ASP A 260 22.40 1.02 -16.06
N VAL A 261 21.54 0.77 -15.08
CA VAL A 261 20.80 1.82 -14.36
C VAL A 261 21.62 2.41 -13.22
N GLY A 262 22.59 1.65 -12.69
CA GLY A 262 23.50 2.08 -11.63
C GLY A 262 24.54 3.11 -12.10
N ASP A 263 25.00 2.98 -13.35
CA ASP A 263 26.02 3.85 -13.96
C ASP A 263 25.45 4.97 -14.82
N ALA A 264 24.16 4.87 -15.17
CA ALA A 264 23.49 5.93 -15.89
C ALA A 264 23.41 7.18 -14.98
N GLU A 265 24.12 8.24 -15.35
CA GLU A 265 23.98 9.57 -14.76
C GLU A 265 22.59 10.13 -15.13
N TRP A 266 21.57 9.59 -14.48
CA TRP A 266 20.25 10.20 -14.45
C TRP A 266 20.42 11.45 -13.60
N GLY A 267 20.68 12.60 -14.25
CA GLY A 267 20.71 13.86 -13.56
C GLY A 267 19.50 13.99 -12.62
N PRO A 268 19.62 14.68 -11.47
CA PRO A 268 18.60 14.74 -10.42
C PRO A 268 17.23 15.26 -10.87
N ASN A 269 17.12 15.68 -12.13
CA ASN A 269 15.88 15.93 -12.83
C ASN A 269 15.96 15.28 -14.23
N LEU A 270 15.15 14.26 -14.50
CA LEU A 270 14.80 13.86 -15.88
C LEU A 270 14.09 15.00 -16.66
N CYS A 271 13.78 16.12 -15.99
CA CYS A 271 13.27 17.37 -16.57
C CYS A 271 14.38 18.40 -16.84
N GLY A 272 15.58 18.19 -16.29
CA GLY A 272 16.77 18.79 -16.87
C GLY A 272 16.90 18.16 -18.25
N ARG A 273 16.99 18.98 -19.31
CA ARG A 273 17.23 18.53 -20.68
C ARG A 273 18.10 17.28 -20.59
N LEU A 274 17.61 16.15 -21.10
CA LEU A 274 18.47 15.03 -21.47
C LEU A 274 19.47 15.64 -22.46
N SER A 275 20.52 16.24 -21.91
CA SER A 275 21.74 16.57 -22.58
C SER A 275 22.22 15.19 -22.93
N GLN A 276 21.81 14.72 -24.11
CA GLN A 276 22.42 13.57 -24.72
C GLN A 276 23.91 13.85 -24.58
N SER A 277 24.56 13.12 -23.67
CA SER A 277 25.99 13.13 -23.50
C SER A 277 26.57 12.40 -24.71
N HIS A 278 26.23 12.88 -25.90
CA HIS A 278 26.90 12.59 -27.15
C HIS A 278 28.18 13.40 -27.09
N LYS A 279 29.16 12.89 -26.34
CA LYS A 279 30.55 13.01 -26.75
C LYS A 279 30.60 12.42 -28.17
N LYS A 280 30.52 13.32 -29.14
CA LYS A 280 30.56 13.09 -30.58
C LYS A 280 31.64 12.06 -30.92
N LYS A 281 31.24 10.81 -31.20
CA LYS A 281 31.85 10.03 -32.27
C LYS A 281 30.95 10.25 -33.48
N ALA A 282 31.40 11.10 -34.39
CA ALA A 282 30.69 11.42 -35.62
C ALA A 282 30.42 10.13 -36.42
N GLY A 283 29.16 9.86 -36.78
CA GLY A 283 28.91 8.88 -37.85
C GLY A 283 27.53 8.23 -37.93
N SER A 284 26.71 8.18 -36.88
CA SER A 284 25.42 7.46 -36.98
C SER A 284 24.29 8.22 -36.29
N ASN A 285 23.19 8.43 -37.02
CA ASN A 285 21.95 8.99 -36.49
C ASN A 285 21.30 7.97 -35.54
N PRO A 286 21.20 8.24 -34.23
CA PRO A 286 20.62 7.29 -33.27
C PRO A 286 19.13 7.04 -33.51
N LEU A 287 18.43 8.00 -34.15
CA LEU A 287 17.02 7.89 -34.52
C LEU A 287 16.75 6.79 -35.55
N LEU A 288 17.76 6.37 -36.32
CA LEU A 288 17.66 5.29 -37.31
C LEU A 288 17.97 3.91 -36.72
N MET A 289 18.64 3.83 -35.55
CA MET A 289 18.90 2.56 -34.87
C MET A 289 17.72 2.11 -33.99
N ALA A 290 16.92 3.04 -33.48
CA ALA A 290 15.73 2.70 -32.67
C ALA A 290 14.61 1.99 -33.45
N MET A 291 14.66 1.96 -34.79
CA MET A 291 13.70 1.25 -35.63
C MET A 291 14.20 -0.13 -36.10
N GLY A 292 15.45 -0.50 -35.82
CA GLY A 292 16.10 -1.70 -36.34
C GLY A 292 16.06 -2.95 -35.45
N ASP A 293 15.74 -2.82 -34.16
CA ASP A 293 15.75 -3.95 -33.22
C ASP A 293 14.40 -4.67 -33.19
N THR A 294 14.12 -5.41 -34.25
CA THR A 294 13.00 -6.36 -34.40
C THR A 294 13.11 -7.63 -33.53
N ALA A 295 14.08 -7.73 -32.61
CA ALA A 295 14.48 -9.01 -32.00
C ALA A 295 14.22 -9.17 -30.49
N ALA A 296 13.55 -8.24 -29.83
CA ALA A 296 12.99 -8.51 -28.50
C ALA A 296 11.48 -8.31 -28.57
N GLN A 297 10.73 -9.41 -28.48
CA GLN A 297 9.29 -9.44 -28.20
C GLN A 297 9.02 -8.84 -26.79
N GLN A 298 9.39 -7.59 -26.56
CA GLN A 298 9.01 -6.88 -25.37
C GLN A 298 7.53 -6.55 -25.50
N ASN A 299 6.75 -7.02 -24.53
CA ASN A 299 5.32 -6.83 -24.47
C ASN A 299 5.02 -5.32 -24.53
N PRO A 300 4.52 -4.75 -25.66
CA PRO A 300 4.29 -3.31 -25.79
C PRO A 300 3.26 -2.81 -24.76
N ALA A 301 2.53 -3.74 -24.14
CA ALA A 301 1.60 -3.50 -23.05
C ALA A 301 2.29 -3.10 -21.73
N GLU A 302 3.60 -3.26 -21.55
CA GLU A 302 4.29 -2.81 -20.32
C GLU A 302 4.96 -1.44 -20.45
N GLU A 303 4.91 -0.80 -21.62
CA GLU A 303 5.51 0.52 -21.82
C GLU A 303 4.61 1.65 -21.29
N ASN A 304 5.20 2.74 -20.81
CA ASN A 304 4.50 3.96 -20.34
C ASN A 304 3.45 3.69 -19.24
N CYS A 305 3.73 2.75 -18.35
CA CYS A 305 2.85 2.40 -17.24
C CYS A 305 2.81 3.45 -16.13
N ILE A 306 3.59 4.52 -16.26
CA ILE A 306 3.94 5.40 -15.14
C ILE A 306 3.95 6.85 -15.59
N LEU A 307 3.36 7.73 -14.76
CA LEU A 307 3.51 9.18 -14.86
C LEU A 307 4.20 9.75 -13.63
N ARG A 308 4.74 10.96 -13.80
CA ARG A 308 5.50 11.70 -12.79
C ARG A 308 4.75 12.96 -12.41
N ILE A 309 4.83 13.34 -11.15
CA ILE A 309 4.29 14.58 -10.61
C ILE A 309 5.35 15.29 -9.76
N HIS A 310 5.51 16.58 -9.98
CA HIS A 310 6.35 17.45 -9.16
C HIS A 310 5.55 17.89 -7.94
N VAL A 311 6.18 17.82 -6.76
CA VAL A 311 5.59 18.28 -5.51
C VAL A 311 6.63 19.13 -4.77
N PRO A 312 6.40 20.43 -4.60
CA PRO A 312 7.22 21.25 -3.72
C PRO A 312 6.87 20.92 -2.26
N PHE A 313 7.87 20.85 -1.40
CA PHE A 313 7.66 20.63 0.03
C PHE A 313 8.58 21.55 0.85
N PRO A 314 8.13 22.03 2.02
CA PRO A 314 8.95 22.88 2.87
C PRO A 314 10.07 22.02 3.51
N ALA A 315 11.34 22.33 3.23
CA ALA A 315 12.41 21.82 4.07
C ALA A 315 12.44 22.68 5.33
N GLY A 316 12.31 22.06 6.51
CA GLY A 316 12.41 22.79 7.77
C GLY A 316 13.73 23.57 7.87
N ARG A 317 13.71 24.70 8.59
CA ARG A 317 14.91 25.54 8.83
C ARG A 317 16.11 24.78 9.41
N SER A 318 15.91 23.59 9.99
CA SER A 318 16.98 22.75 10.54
C SER A 318 18.01 22.29 9.50
N ALA A 319 17.68 22.32 8.20
CA ALA A 319 18.65 22.04 7.14
C ALA A 319 19.72 23.15 6.98
N MET A 320 19.47 24.36 7.50
CA MET A 320 20.35 25.52 7.34
C MET A 320 21.26 25.78 8.56
N GLU A 321 20.88 25.34 9.77
CA GLU A 321 21.70 25.54 10.98
C GLU A 321 22.79 24.47 11.19
N LYS A 322 22.80 23.39 10.41
CA LYS A 322 23.88 22.40 10.45
C LYS A 322 25.03 22.83 9.55
N THR A 323 25.90 23.66 10.11
CA THR A 323 27.29 23.85 9.70
C THR A 323 28.00 22.50 9.46
N ASP A 324 28.90 22.51 8.49
CA ASP A 324 29.55 21.43 7.71
C ASP A 324 30.07 20.13 8.39
N SER A 325 29.86 19.88 9.69
CA SER A 325 30.50 18.75 10.38
C SER A 325 29.60 17.55 10.72
N GLN A 326 28.27 17.61 10.54
CA GLN A 326 27.37 16.51 10.93
C GLN A 326 26.16 16.34 10.00
N ARG A 327 26.40 16.05 8.71
CA ARG A 327 25.37 15.45 7.85
C ARG A 327 25.29 13.94 8.11
N ARG A 328 24.54 13.54 9.15
CA ARG A 328 23.95 12.19 9.15
C ARG A 328 22.80 12.19 8.15
N LEU A 329 22.90 11.35 7.11
CA LEU A 329 21.87 11.16 6.07
C LEU A 329 20.48 10.79 6.64
N GLU A 330 20.43 10.34 7.89
CA GLU A 330 19.21 9.85 8.53
C GLU A 330 18.26 10.95 9.05
N GLU A 331 18.70 12.23 9.12
CA GLU A 331 17.91 13.30 9.77
C GLU A 331 17.28 14.34 8.82
N CYS A 332 17.47 14.24 7.50
CA CYS A 332 16.98 15.25 6.55
C CYS A 332 15.64 14.91 5.87
N VAL A 333 14.92 13.89 6.32
CA VAL A 333 13.83 13.33 5.54
C VAL A 333 12.59 13.08 6.42
N SER A 334 12.08 14.13 7.07
CA SER A 334 10.66 14.12 7.45
C SER A 334 9.87 14.19 6.14
N LYS A 335 9.43 13.03 5.63
CA LYS A 335 8.52 12.90 4.48
C LYS A 335 7.07 13.16 4.90
N ASP A 336 6.87 14.07 5.86
CA ASP A 336 5.55 14.44 6.31
C ASP A 336 4.94 15.44 5.32
N VAL A 337 4.37 14.88 4.25
CA VAL A 337 3.24 15.53 3.58
C VAL A 337 2.10 15.53 4.60
N VAL A 338 2.04 16.58 5.40
CA VAL A 338 0.89 16.88 6.26
C VAL A 338 -0.23 17.34 5.32
N LEU A 339 -1.09 16.40 4.93
CA LEU A 339 -2.35 16.75 4.28
C LEU A 339 -3.24 17.40 5.33
N PHE A 340 -3.52 18.68 5.17
CA PHE A 340 -4.57 19.34 5.92
C PHE A 340 -5.90 18.84 5.35
N GLU A 341 -6.69 18.12 6.17
CA GLU A 341 -8.09 17.76 5.85
C GLU A 341 -9.01 18.97 5.91
#